data_AF-A0A7C1ES69-F1
#
_entry.id   AF-A0A7C1ES69-F1
#
_cell.length_a   1.000
_cell.length_b   1.000
_cell.length_c   1.000
_cell.angle_alpha   90.00
_cell.angle_beta   90.00
_cell.angle_gamma   90.00
#
_symmetry.space_group_name_H-M   'P 1'
#
loop_
_entity.id
_entity.type
_entity.pdbx_description
1 polymer ?
#
loop_
_entity_poly.entity_id
_entity_poly.type
_entity_poly.pdbx_seq_one_letter_code
_entity_poly.pdbx_strand_id
1 'polypeptide(L)'
;MNQLPESGAPTKKKALPRGCLIALIVGGIMLVLLVAAVALFYVYRGEILNWGILQSTAQMERVLIQRAGPGYDSSRIQSLFDEYREAGKEGRISLDSMRNLSFYLSWAADTSKPLDTADISQILANFKASILSAPDPRLKK
;
A
#
# COMPACT_ATOMS: atom_id res chain seq x y z
N MET A 1 35.84 74.92 1.32
CA MET A 1 35.21 74.28 0.14
C MET A 1 34.94 72.84 0.51
N ASN A 2 33.68 72.49 0.71
CA ASN A 2 33.24 71.20 1.23
C ASN A 2 33.28 70.13 0.13
N GLN A 3 33.99 69.03 0.36
CA GLN A 3 33.83 67.81 -0.44
C GLN A 3 32.59 67.06 0.07
N LEU A 4 31.65 66.77 -0.83
CA LEU A 4 30.51 65.89 -0.57
C LEU A 4 30.90 64.44 -0.92
N PRO A 5 30.59 63.46 -0.05
CA PRO A 5 30.99 62.08 -0.26
C PRO A 5 30.05 61.32 -1.21
N GLU A 6 30.68 60.46 -2.00
CA GLU A 6 30.24 59.19 -2.57
C GLU A 6 28.73 59.02 -2.85
N SER A 7 28.38 59.25 -4.12
CA SER A 7 27.13 58.76 -4.71
C SER A 7 27.13 57.22 -4.67
N GLY A 8 26.37 56.68 -3.72
CA GLY A 8 26.12 55.25 -3.58
C GLY A 8 25.53 54.68 -4.87
N ALA A 9 26.24 53.72 -5.46
CA ALA A 9 25.79 52.98 -6.62
C ALA A 9 24.40 52.34 -6.32
N PRO A 10 23.42 52.47 -7.22
CA PRO A 10 22.17 51.76 -7.05
C PRO A 10 22.45 50.27 -7.21
N THR A 11 22.39 49.51 -6.11
CA THR A 11 22.36 48.05 -6.14
C THR A 11 21.16 47.63 -6.97
N LYS A 12 21.37 47.34 -8.25
CA LYS A 12 20.38 46.72 -9.14
C LYS A 12 19.97 45.40 -8.48
N LYS A 13 18.80 45.37 -7.84
CA LYS A 13 18.16 44.13 -7.40
C LYS A 13 17.96 43.28 -8.65
N LYS A 14 18.85 42.32 -8.89
CA LYS A 14 18.69 41.34 -9.97
C LYS A 14 17.39 40.60 -9.69
N ALA A 15 16.35 40.90 -10.47
CA ALA A 15 15.11 40.15 -10.44
C ALA A 15 15.48 38.68 -10.71
N LEU A 16 15.13 37.79 -9.79
CA LEU A 16 15.40 36.37 -9.97
C LEU A 16 14.79 35.90 -11.29
N PRO A 17 15.49 35.08 -12.07
CA PRO A 17 14.97 34.55 -13.33
C PRO A 17 13.64 33.84 -13.04
N ARG A 18 12.60 34.16 -13.83
CA ARG A 18 11.22 33.67 -13.63
C ARG A 18 11.14 32.15 -13.43
N GLY A 19 12.04 31.38 -14.04
CA GLY A 19 12.14 29.92 -13.85
C GLY A 19 12.54 29.47 -12.44
N CYS A 20 13.38 30.22 -11.73
CA CYS A 20 13.75 29.89 -10.34
C CYS A 20 12.58 30.13 -9.37
N LEU A 21 11.81 31.20 -9.61
CA LEU A 21 10.61 31.48 -8.82
C LEU A 21 9.52 30.43 -9.03
N ILE A 22 9.29 30.00 -10.28
CA ILE A 22 8.35 28.92 -10.59
C ILE A 22 8.80 27.60 -9.96
N ALA A 23 10.09 27.25 -10.03
CA ALA A 23 10.62 26.03 -9.43
C ALA A 23 10.43 26.00 -7.89
N LEU A 24 10.60 27.13 -7.21
CA LEU A 24 10.36 27.25 -5.77
C LEU A 24 8.87 27.07 -5.42
N ILE A 25 7.97 27.64 -6.23
CA ILE A 25 6.52 27.50 -6.03
C ILE A 25 6.10 26.04 -6.25
N VAL A 26 6.51 25.43 -7.37
CA VAL A 26 6.16 24.04 -7.70
C VAL A 26 6.79 23.09 -6.68
N GLY A 27 8.05 23.30 -6.31
CA GLY A 27 8.75 22.50 -5.29
C GLY A 27 8.09 22.62 -3.91
N GLY A 28 7.68 23.83 -3.52
CA GLY A 28 6.94 24.07 -2.28
C GLY A 28 5.60 23.36 -2.26
N ILE A 29 4.83 23.44 -3.36
CA ILE A 29 3.55 22.74 -3.48
C ILE A 29 3.76 21.22 -3.44
N MET A 30 4.76 20.69 -4.13
CA MET A 30 5.11 19.26 -4.10
C MET A 30 5.45 18.78 -2.68
N LEU A 31 6.22 19.57 -1.93
CA LEU A 31 6.56 19.25 -0.55
C LEU A 31 5.30 19.19 0.33
N VAL A 32 4.40 20.18 0.21
CA VAL A 32 3.15 20.21 0.97
C VAL A 32 2.26 19.02 0.63
N LEU A 33 2.15 18.66 -0.65
CA LEU A 33 1.40 17.47 -1.08
C LEU A 33 2.00 16.18 -0.50
N LEU A 34 3.32 16.07 -0.47
CA LEU A 34 4.01 14.90 0.06
C LEU A 34 3.80 14.75 1.57
N VAL A 35 3.89 15.85 2.32
CA VAL A 35 3.59 15.86 3.77
C VAL A 35 2.12 15.53 4.04
N ALA A 36 1.19 16.10 3.26
CA ALA A 36 -0.23 15.79 3.37
C ALA A 36 -0.51 14.31 3.06
N ALA A 37 0.14 13.75 2.04
CA ALA A 37 0.02 12.33 1.70
C ALA A 37 0.55 11.44 2.83
N VAL A 38 1.72 11.74 3.41
CA VAL A 38 2.27 10.98 4.55
C VAL A 38 1.35 11.09 5.77
N ALA A 39 0.80 12.26 6.06
CA ALA A 39 -0.13 12.47 7.16
C ALA A 39 -1.43 11.66 6.96
N LEU A 40 -2.00 11.70 5.76
CA LEU A 40 -3.16 10.87 5.40
C LEU A 40 -2.85 9.38 5.52
N PHE A 41 -1.68 8.94 5.05
CA PHE A 41 -1.24 7.54 5.22
C PHE A 41 -1.11 7.14 6.68
N TYR A 42 -0.66 8.04 7.57
CA TYR A 42 -0.52 7.75 8.99
C TYR A 42 -1.87 7.65 9.70
N VAL A 43 -2.80 8.56 9.40
CA VAL A 43 -4.14 8.60 10.01
C VAL A 43 -5.01 7.47 9.49
N TYR A 44 -5.01 7.25 8.17
CA TYR A 44 -5.85 6.27 7.49
C TYR A 44 -5.16 4.94 7.24
N ARG A 45 -4.02 4.65 7.89
CA ARG A 45 -3.25 3.42 7.68
C ARG A 45 -4.12 2.16 7.76
N GLY A 46 -5.06 2.12 8.72
CA GLY A 46 -5.94 0.97 8.92
C GLY A 46 -6.94 0.79 7.79
N GLU A 47 -7.56 1.87 7.32
CA GLU A 47 -8.51 1.83 6.20
C GLU A 47 -7.82 1.54 4.87
N ILE A 48 -6.63 2.11 4.63
CA ILE A 48 -5.84 1.83 3.43
C ILE A 48 -5.40 0.37 3.39
N LEU A 49 -4.96 -0.19 4.52
CA LEU A 49 -4.60 -1.61 4.62
C LEU A 49 -5.83 -2.49 4.38
N ASN A 50 -6.97 -2.17 5.01
CA ASN A 50 -8.20 -2.93 4.85
C ASN A 50 -8.69 -2.90 3.39
N TRP A 51 -8.65 -1.73 2.74
CA TRP A 51 -9.00 -1.60 1.33
C TRP A 51 -8.05 -2.39 0.43
N GLY A 52 -6.74 -2.34 0.70
CA GLY A 52 -5.74 -3.14 0.00
C GLY A 52 -5.95 -4.65 0.18
N ILE A 53 -6.32 -5.10 1.38
CA ILE A 53 -6.67 -6.50 1.67
C ILE A 53 -7.89 -6.91 0.85
N LEU A 54 -8.99 -6.14 0.91
CA LEU A 54 -10.23 -6.43 0.18
C LEU A 54 -9.99 -6.58 -1.32
N GLN A 55 -9.19 -5.69 -1.91
CA GLN A 55 -8.95 -5.70 -3.34
C GLN A 55 -7.99 -6.83 -3.78
N SER A 56 -6.92 -7.06 -3.02
CA SER A 56 -5.93 -8.11 -3.32
C SER A 56 -6.48 -9.52 -3.12
N THR A 57 -7.27 -9.73 -2.07
CA THR A 57 -7.92 -11.03 -1.78
C THR A 57 -8.95 -11.41 -2.82
N ALA A 58 -9.78 -10.46 -3.28
CA ALA A 58 -10.76 -10.71 -4.34
C ALA A 58 -10.11 -11.12 -5.67
N GLN A 59 -8.94 -10.54 -6.00
CA GLN A 59 -8.19 -10.94 -7.20
C GLN A 59 -7.61 -12.34 -7.04
N MET A 60 -7.06 -12.66 -5.87
CA MET A 60 -6.48 -13.98 -5.65
C MET A 60 -7.51 -15.09 -5.58
N GLU A 61 -8.67 -14.83 -4.97
CA GLU A 61 -9.82 -15.75 -4.97
C GLU A 61 -10.17 -16.13 -6.42
N ARG A 62 -10.29 -15.14 -7.31
CA ARG A 62 -10.58 -15.37 -8.73
C ARG A 62 -9.49 -16.17 -9.43
N VAL A 63 -8.22 -15.82 -9.22
CA VAL A 63 -7.08 -16.53 -9.84
C VAL A 63 -7.02 -17.98 -9.37
N LEU A 64 -7.22 -18.23 -8.08
CA LEU A 64 -7.21 -19.57 -7.50
C LEU A 64 -8.39 -20.40 -7.99
N ILE A 65 -9.60 -19.85 -8.05
CA ILE A 65 -10.76 -20.57 -8.58
C ILE A 65 -10.58 -20.88 -10.06
N GLN A 66 -10.05 -19.95 -10.86
CA GLN A 66 -9.82 -20.16 -12.29
C GLN A 66 -8.73 -21.19 -12.58
N ARG A 67 -7.73 -21.31 -11.70
CA ARG A 67 -6.60 -22.22 -11.84
C ARG A 67 -6.73 -23.51 -11.03
N ALA A 68 -7.78 -23.63 -10.21
CA ALA A 68 -8.03 -24.83 -9.44
C ALA A 68 -8.25 -26.01 -10.38
N GLY A 69 -7.38 -27.02 -10.25
CA GLY A 69 -7.53 -28.27 -10.99
C GLY A 69 -8.83 -29.03 -10.62
N PRO A 70 -9.26 -29.98 -11.46
CA PRO A 70 -10.44 -30.79 -11.18
C PRO A 70 -10.27 -31.55 -9.85
N GLY A 71 -11.17 -31.30 -8.90
CA GLY A 71 -11.14 -31.91 -7.56
C GLY A 71 -11.02 -30.93 -6.41
N TYR A 72 -10.82 -29.63 -6.66
CA TYR A 72 -10.86 -28.61 -5.62
C TYR A 72 -12.26 -27.99 -5.48
N ASP A 73 -12.77 -27.95 -4.25
CA ASP A 73 -14.05 -27.34 -3.93
C ASP A 73 -13.89 -25.81 -3.87
N SER A 74 -14.45 -25.12 -4.87
CA SER A 74 -14.44 -23.66 -4.96
C SER A 74 -15.14 -22.98 -3.79
N SER A 75 -16.11 -23.64 -3.15
CA SER A 75 -16.79 -23.11 -1.96
C SER A 75 -15.85 -23.01 -0.75
N ARG A 76 -14.89 -23.94 -0.63
CA ARG A 76 -13.90 -23.95 0.44
C ARG A 76 -12.84 -22.87 0.26
N ILE A 77 -12.50 -22.56 -0.98
CA ILE A 77 -11.65 -21.40 -1.30
C ILE A 77 -12.41 -20.13 -0.91
N GLN A 78 -13.65 -19.97 -1.38
CA GLN A 78 -14.48 -18.81 -1.07
C GLN A 78 -14.63 -18.54 0.43
N SER A 79 -14.97 -19.55 1.22
CA SER A 79 -15.16 -19.36 2.66
C SER A 79 -13.90 -18.90 3.39
N LEU A 80 -12.73 -19.40 2.99
CA LEU A 80 -11.44 -18.97 3.55
C LEU A 80 -11.09 -17.53 3.17
N PHE A 81 -11.41 -17.13 1.94
CA PHE A 81 -11.22 -15.75 1.49
C PHE A 81 -12.23 -14.78 2.13
N ASP A 82 -13.45 -15.22 2.41
CA ASP A 82 -14.44 -14.46 3.18
C ASP A 82 -13.98 -14.26 4.62
N GLU A 83 -13.54 -15.32 5.29
CA GLU A 83 -13.01 -15.25 6.67
C GLU A 83 -11.79 -14.32 6.75
N TYR A 84 -10.91 -14.36 5.74
CA TYR A 84 -9.77 -13.44 5.67
C TYR A 84 -10.21 -11.98 5.44
N ARG A 85 -11.22 -11.73 4.59
CA ARG A 85 -11.77 -10.38 4.39
C ARG A 85 -12.42 -9.85 5.66
N GLU A 86 -13.14 -10.69 6.39
CA GLU A 86 -13.72 -10.31 7.69
C GLU A 86 -12.62 -10.01 8.72
N ALA A 87 -11.59 -10.86 8.83
CA ALA A 87 -10.45 -10.61 9.70
C ALA A 87 -9.70 -9.31 9.33
N GLY A 88 -9.62 -8.98 8.03
CA GLY A 88 -9.09 -7.70 7.55
C GLY A 88 -9.90 -6.50 8.02
N LYS A 89 -11.25 -6.60 7.95
CA LYS A 89 -12.16 -5.55 8.44
C LYS A 89 -12.10 -5.35 9.95
N GLU A 90 -11.90 -6.44 10.70
CA GLU A 90 -11.70 -6.39 12.15
C GLU A 90 -10.31 -5.86 12.55
N GLY A 91 -9.43 -5.53 11.59
CA GLY A 91 -8.07 -5.05 11.86
C GLY A 91 -7.16 -6.13 12.45
N ARG A 92 -7.51 -7.40 12.29
CA ARG A 92 -6.75 -8.55 12.80
C ARG A 92 -5.55 -8.86 11.92
N ILE A 93 -5.61 -8.50 10.65
CA ILE A 93 -4.55 -8.82 9.69
C ILE A 93 -3.39 -7.82 9.81
N SER A 94 -2.20 -8.37 10.03
CA SER A 94 -0.97 -7.59 10.13
C SER A 94 -0.40 -7.22 8.76
N LEU A 95 0.46 -6.19 8.75
CA LEU A 95 1.18 -5.76 7.54
C LEU A 95 2.16 -6.83 7.04
N ASP A 96 2.72 -7.64 7.95
CA ASP A 96 3.57 -8.79 7.61
C ASP A 96 2.78 -9.91 6.92
N SER A 97 1.56 -10.17 7.39
CA SER A 97 0.64 -11.11 6.74
C SER A 97 0.32 -10.67 5.30
N MET A 98 0.09 -9.36 5.08
CA MET A 98 -0.10 -8.81 3.73
C MET A 98 1.15 -8.95 2.85
N ARG A 99 2.34 -8.75 3.42
CA ARG A 99 3.60 -8.89 2.68
C ARG A 99 3.78 -10.32 2.20
N ASN A 100 3.52 -11.31 3.06
CA ASN A 100 3.53 -12.72 2.67
C ASN A 100 2.47 -13.01 1.61
N LEU A 101 1.28 -12.41 1.73
CA LEU A 101 0.22 -12.49 0.72
C LEU A 101 0.69 -12.05 -0.67
N SER A 102 1.44 -10.95 -0.73
CA SER A 102 1.93 -10.39 -1.99
C SER A 102 2.91 -11.32 -2.71
N PHE A 103 3.70 -12.10 -1.98
CA PHE A 103 4.57 -13.14 -2.55
C PHE A 103 3.74 -14.27 -3.18
N TYR A 104 2.71 -14.76 -2.48
CA TYR A 104 1.83 -15.79 -3.02
C TYR A 104 1.00 -15.29 -4.20
N LEU A 105 0.57 -14.02 -4.18
CA LEU A 105 -0.07 -13.35 -5.31
C LEU A 105 0.84 -13.30 -6.54
N SER A 106 2.09 -12.87 -6.36
CA SER A 106 3.06 -12.82 -7.45
C SER A 106 3.33 -14.21 -8.02
N TRP A 107 3.35 -15.22 -7.16
CA TRP A 107 3.57 -16.60 -7.56
C TRP A 107 2.35 -17.23 -8.25
N ALA A 108 1.14 -17.03 -7.72
CA ALA A 108 -0.11 -17.48 -8.34
C ALA A 108 -0.43 -16.73 -9.63
N ALA A 109 0.04 -15.49 -9.77
CA ALA A 109 -0.07 -14.70 -10.99
C ALA A 109 0.89 -15.17 -12.09
N ASP A 110 1.99 -15.87 -11.74
CA ASP A 110 2.90 -16.44 -12.73
C ASP A 110 2.15 -17.49 -13.56
N THR A 111 1.84 -17.15 -14.81
CA THR A 111 1.08 -17.99 -15.76
C THR A 111 1.91 -19.13 -16.34
N SER A 112 3.21 -19.21 -16.04
CA SER A 112 4.09 -20.23 -16.62
C SER A 112 3.80 -21.64 -16.12
N LYS A 113 3.08 -21.80 -15.00
CA LYS A 113 2.77 -23.12 -14.40
C LYS A 113 1.32 -23.20 -13.92
N PRO A 114 0.61 -24.32 -14.18
CA PRO A 114 -0.67 -24.60 -13.51
C PRO A 114 -0.43 -24.79 -12.01
N LEU A 115 -1.36 -24.32 -11.20
CA LEU A 115 -1.34 -24.55 -9.75
C LEU A 115 -1.83 -25.97 -9.48
N ASP A 116 -0.99 -26.80 -8.88
CA ASP A 116 -1.40 -28.14 -8.51
C ASP A 116 -2.20 -28.14 -7.18
N THR A 117 -2.68 -29.31 -6.78
CA THR A 117 -3.49 -29.46 -5.55
C THR A 117 -2.68 -29.17 -4.28
N ALA A 118 -1.36 -29.43 -4.30
CA ALA A 118 -0.49 -29.19 -3.15
C ALA A 118 -0.21 -27.68 -2.99
N ASP A 119 0.01 -27.00 -4.11
CA ASP A 119 0.20 -25.56 -4.22
C ASP A 119 -0.98 -24.77 -3.63
N ILE A 120 -2.21 -25.11 -4.04
CA ILE A 120 -3.43 -24.48 -3.54
C ILE A 120 -3.59 -24.77 -2.03
N SER A 121 -3.31 -26.00 -1.60
CA SER A 121 -3.39 -26.39 -0.19
C SER A 121 -2.42 -25.60 0.67
N GLN A 122 -1.19 -25.36 0.17
CA GLN A 122 -0.18 -24.58 0.87
C GLN A 122 -0.57 -23.11 0.95
N ILE A 123 -1.10 -22.51 -0.13
CA ILE A 123 -1.63 -21.15 -0.11
C ILE A 123 -2.74 -21.02 0.94
N LEU A 124 -3.72 -21.93 0.93
CA LEU A 124 -4.84 -21.90 1.87
C LEU A 124 -4.38 -22.11 3.33
N ALA A 125 -3.39 -22.98 3.56
CA ALA A 125 -2.81 -23.17 4.89
C ALA A 125 -2.12 -21.90 5.41
N ASN A 126 -1.38 -21.19 4.56
CA ASN A 126 -0.73 -19.94 4.91
C ASN A 126 -1.72 -18.79 5.14
N PHE A 127 -2.82 -18.77 4.38
CA PHE A 127 -3.97 -17.89 4.62
C PHE A 127 -4.54 -18.11 6.02
N LYS A 128 -4.85 -19.37 6.34
CA LYS A 128 -5.41 -19.75 7.63
C LYS A 128 -4.45 -19.42 8.79
N ALA A 129 -3.16 -19.68 8.61
CA ALA A 129 -2.13 -19.32 9.58
C ALA A 129 -2.05 -17.80 9.80
N SER A 130 -2.22 -17.01 8.74
CA SER A 130 -2.22 -15.55 8.81
C SER A 130 -3.42 -15.02 9.61
N ILE A 131 -4.60 -15.63 9.47
CA ILE A 131 -5.78 -15.32 10.29
C ILE A 131 -5.54 -15.68 11.77
N LEU A 132 -4.93 -16.83 12.05
CA LEU A 132 -4.71 -17.34 13.41
C LEU A 132 -3.56 -16.63 14.15
N SER A 133 -2.55 -16.15 13.43
CA SER A 133 -1.40 -15.42 13.99
C SER A 133 -1.70 -13.95 14.31
N ALA A 134 -2.87 -13.47 13.89
CA ALA A 134 -3.38 -12.15 14.23
C ALA A 134 -3.56 -12.01 15.74
N PRO A 135 -2.92 -11.04 16.42
CA PRO A 135 -3.26 -10.73 17.80
C PRO A 135 -4.73 -10.33 17.87
N ASP A 136 -5.53 -11.04 18.69
CA ASP A 136 -6.95 -10.73 18.86
C ASP A 136 -7.10 -9.31 19.42
N PRO A 137 -7.69 -8.35 18.69
CA PRO A 137 -7.87 -6.99 19.15
C PRO A 137 -8.80 -6.93 20.37
N ARG A 138 -9.60 -7.96 20.64
CA ARG A 138 -10.46 -8.07 21.83
C ARG A 138 -9.69 -8.40 23.11
N LEU A 139 -8.42 -8.81 23.00
CA LEU A 139 -7.55 -9.13 24.13
C LEU A 139 -6.62 -7.99 24.56
N LYS A 140 -6.63 -6.84 23.88
CA LYS A 140 -6.01 -5.60 24.39
C LYS A 140 -6.95 -4.96 25.41
N LYS A 141 -6.87 -5.43 26.67
CA LYS A 141 -7.34 -4.69 27.84
C LYS A 141 -6.27 -3.71 28.31
#